data_AF-A0A3D8RPN0-F1
#
_entry.id   AF-A0A3D8RPN0-F1
#
_cell.length_a   1.000
_cell.length_b   1.000
_cell.length_c   1.000
_cell.angle_alpha   90.00
_cell.angle_beta   90.00
_cell.angle_gamma   90.00
#
_symmetry.space_group_name_H-M   'P 1'
#
loop_
_entity.id
_entity.type
_entity.pdbx_description
1 polymer ?
#
loop_
_entity_poly.entity_id
_entity_poly.type
_entity_poly.pdbx_seq_one_letter_code
_entity_poly.pdbx_strand_id
1 'polypeptide(L)'
;MKFSLALLSTVVLATSALAAPNPRFSKTRLGQRMAARRANNGNGRILEGSTMRSKDSASEVVETKSKKTQATSNSSIQYSENWSGAAITTPPSGQTFNAVSGTFNVPTPSAPSGVASTYSEYAASAWVGIDGNTYSTAILQTGVDFVVDTSGAVSYDAWYEWYPDYAYNFNITISAGDQINASVIATTSTTGTATIENLTTGEVATISLSSTSALGGENAEWIVEDFEEGTSLVALANFGNVTFTDCIAATSQSSEGVSSATIMDIEDTSGNVLTNVALISDSSFSVAYEASTSTSSSSSSSSSGSSSSGSAPGGSSGFGSGSGSSGKSGKGAFGTGKGAFGAGGFRL
;
A
#
# COMPACT_ATOMS: atom_id res chain seq x y z
N MET A 1 20.86 34.05 1.69
CA MET A 1 19.97 33.82 2.85
C MET A 1 20.24 32.40 3.32
N LYS A 2 20.71 32.21 4.56
CA LYS A 2 21.05 30.89 5.11
C LYS A 2 19.76 30.29 5.67
N PHE A 3 19.24 29.24 5.06
CA PHE A 3 18.12 28.49 5.62
C PHE A 3 18.64 27.64 6.77
N SER A 4 18.13 27.88 7.98
CA SER A 4 18.40 27.05 9.15
C SER A 4 17.69 25.70 8.97
N LEU A 5 18.45 24.63 8.74
CA LEU A 5 18.00 23.24 8.93
C LEU A 5 17.69 23.04 10.41
N ALA A 6 16.44 23.22 10.79
CA ALA A 6 15.94 22.92 12.13
C ALA A 6 14.61 22.16 12.00
N LEU A 7 14.65 20.95 11.43
CA LEU A 7 13.48 20.06 11.45
C LEU A 7 13.78 18.55 11.42
N LEU A 8 15.01 18.13 11.77
CA LEU A 8 15.30 16.72 12.11
C LEU A 8 16.11 16.60 13.42
N SER A 9 15.87 17.52 14.36
CA SER A 9 16.45 17.44 15.70
C SER A 9 15.45 16.88 16.71
N THR A 10 14.98 15.66 16.47
CA THR A 10 14.67 14.74 17.57
C THR A 10 15.96 13.99 17.90
N VAL A 11 16.88 14.67 18.57
CA VAL A 11 17.93 13.98 19.34
C VAL A 11 17.20 13.29 20.50
N VAL A 12 16.71 12.08 20.28
CA VAL A 12 16.38 11.19 21.38
C VAL A 12 17.71 10.63 21.86
N LEU A 13 18.23 11.16 22.97
CA LEU A 13 19.16 10.41 23.80
C LEU A 13 18.41 9.21 24.39
N ALA A 14 18.22 8.17 23.58
CA ALA A 14 17.78 6.88 24.08
C ALA A 14 19.01 6.22 24.70
N THR A 15 18.98 6.09 26.02
CA THR A 15 19.85 5.17 26.74
C THR A 15 19.75 3.81 26.05
N SER A 16 20.89 3.29 25.59
CA SER A 16 21.00 1.98 24.96
C SER A 16 20.55 0.89 25.92
N ALA A 17 19.28 0.48 25.82
CA ALA A 17 18.89 -0.85 26.22
C ALA A 17 19.37 -1.78 25.11
N LEU A 18 20.41 -2.58 25.40
CA LEU A 18 20.80 -3.72 24.58
C LEU A 18 19.61 -4.70 24.61
N ALA A 19 18.65 -4.53 23.70
CA ALA A 19 17.59 -5.50 23.48
C ALA A 19 18.21 -6.69 22.76
N ALA A 20 18.63 -7.69 23.53
CA ALA A 20 18.96 -8.99 22.98
C ALA A 20 17.71 -9.56 22.28
N PRO A 21 17.84 -10.16 21.09
CA PRO A 21 16.71 -10.72 20.38
C PRO A 21 16.08 -11.85 21.21
N ASN A 22 14.86 -11.63 21.70
CA ASN A 22 14.08 -12.67 22.39
C ASN A 22 13.28 -13.48 21.35
N PRO A 23 13.49 -14.81 21.24
CA PRO A 23 12.95 -15.60 20.14
C PRO A 23 11.53 -16.13 20.42
N ARG A 24 10.57 -15.23 20.71
CA ARG A 24 9.17 -15.59 21.00
C ARG A 24 8.15 -14.86 20.13
N PHE A 25 8.38 -14.77 18.82
CA PHE A 25 7.34 -14.40 17.84
C PHE A 25 7.51 -15.24 16.56
N SER A 26 6.45 -15.36 15.76
CA SER A 26 6.21 -16.34 14.69
C SER A 26 7.48 -16.74 13.90
N LYS A 27 8.11 -17.85 14.30
CA LYS A 27 9.36 -18.35 13.68
C LYS A 27 9.20 -18.79 12.22
N THR A 28 7.97 -18.88 11.72
CA THR A 28 7.67 -19.41 10.39
C THR A 28 7.73 -18.33 9.31
N ARG A 29 7.03 -17.21 9.46
CA ARG A 29 6.96 -16.14 8.42
C ARG A 29 8.30 -15.46 8.19
N LEU A 30 8.97 -15.06 9.26
CA LEU A 30 10.34 -14.54 9.17
C LEU A 30 11.24 -15.55 8.46
N GLY A 31 11.20 -16.82 8.85
CA GLY A 31 11.97 -17.89 8.20
C GLY A 31 11.63 -18.10 6.72
N GLN A 32 10.39 -17.86 6.29
CA GLN A 32 9.94 -18.01 4.91
C GLN A 32 10.28 -16.78 4.04
N ARG A 33 10.15 -15.55 4.57
CA ARG A 33 10.74 -14.35 3.97
C ARG A 33 12.26 -14.50 3.83
N MET A 34 12.91 -15.03 4.87
CA MET A 34 14.34 -15.37 4.83
C MET A 34 14.69 -16.41 3.74
N ALA A 35 13.80 -17.37 3.47
CA ALA A 35 14.01 -18.35 2.41
C ALA A 35 13.86 -17.71 1.02
N ALA A 36 12.87 -16.84 0.82
CA ALA A 36 12.65 -16.09 -0.42
C ALA A 36 13.85 -15.22 -0.79
N ARG A 37 14.33 -14.42 0.17
CA ARG A 37 15.48 -13.54 -0.08
C ARG A 37 16.75 -14.33 -0.41
N ARG A 38 16.97 -15.51 0.21
CA ARG A 38 18.08 -16.42 -0.15
C ARG A 38 17.96 -16.97 -1.57
N ALA A 39 16.76 -17.36 -1.99
CA ALA A 39 16.52 -17.88 -3.33
C ALA A 39 16.81 -16.82 -4.40
N ASN A 40 16.50 -15.55 -4.13
CA ASN A 40 16.75 -14.44 -5.05
C ASN A 40 18.22 -14.03 -5.14
N ASN A 41 18.98 -14.04 -4.03
CA ASN A 41 20.41 -13.70 -4.02
C ASN A 41 21.29 -14.71 -4.79
N GLY A 42 20.85 -15.96 -4.95
CA GLY A 42 21.59 -16.99 -5.69
C GLY A 42 21.45 -16.93 -7.22
N ASN A 43 20.42 -16.24 -7.73
CA ASN A 43 20.03 -16.30 -9.15
C ASN A 43 20.26 -14.99 -9.92
N GLY A 44 20.84 -13.95 -9.32
CA GLY A 44 21.06 -12.66 -9.98
C GLY A 44 19.77 -12.01 -10.51
N ARG A 45 18.62 -12.41 -9.95
CA ARG A 45 17.32 -11.84 -10.28
C ARG A 45 17.22 -10.50 -9.58
N ILE A 46 16.97 -9.44 -10.35
CA ILE A 46 16.43 -8.17 -9.84
C ILE A 46 15.23 -8.55 -8.96
N LEU A 47 15.06 -7.91 -7.79
CA LEU A 47 13.82 -8.02 -7.00
C LEU A 47 12.65 -7.97 -7.98
N GLU A 48 11.91 -9.07 -8.12
CA GLU A 48 11.10 -9.35 -9.32
C GLU A 48 9.88 -8.41 -9.47
N GLY A 49 9.83 -7.29 -8.73
CA GLY A 49 8.86 -6.21 -8.89
C GLY A 49 9.39 -4.77 -8.78
N SER A 50 10.71 -4.51 -8.77
CA SER A 50 11.22 -3.14 -9.00
C SER A 50 11.24 -2.74 -10.49
N THR A 51 10.92 -3.67 -11.40
CA THR A 51 10.81 -3.37 -12.84
C THR A 51 9.51 -2.63 -13.13
N MET A 52 9.58 -1.30 -13.16
CA MET A 52 8.47 -0.44 -13.57
C MET A 52 8.13 -0.64 -15.05
N ARG A 53 6.83 -0.82 -15.35
CA ARG A 53 6.29 -0.77 -16.72
C ARG A 53 5.44 0.48 -16.89
N SER A 54 5.83 1.37 -17.81
CA SER A 54 4.97 2.46 -18.26
C SER A 54 3.99 1.95 -19.32
N LYS A 55 2.68 2.14 -19.12
CA LYS A 55 1.71 2.08 -20.23
C LYS A 55 1.53 3.50 -20.75
N ASP A 56 1.99 3.77 -21.96
CA ASP A 56 1.65 5.03 -22.64
C ASP A 56 0.13 5.15 -22.73
N SER A 57 -0.43 6.25 -22.20
CA SER A 57 -1.86 6.54 -22.27
C SER A 57 -2.26 6.86 -23.71
N ALA A 58 -2.53 5.84 -24.52
CA ALA A 58 -3.26 6.01 -25.77
C ALA A 58 -4.71 6.39 -25.42
N SER A 59 -4.99 7.69 -25.42
CA SER A 59 -6.33 8.23 -25.22
C SER A 59 -7.22 7.84 -26.39
N GLU A 60 -8.11 6.86 -26.22
CA GLU A 60 -9.32 6.77 -27.05
C GLU A 60 -10.28 7.87 -26.57
N VAL A 61 -10.38 8.94 -27.35
CA VAL A 61 -11.33 10.03 -27.11
C VAL A 61 -12.74 9.51 -27.39
N VAL A 62 -13.45 9.10 -26.35
CA VAL A 62 -14.92 9.02 -26.37
C VAL A 62 -15.45 10.13 -25.46
N GLU A 63 -15.86 11.22 -26.10
CA GLU A 63 -16.40 12.41 -25.46
C GLU A 63 -17.74 12.09 -24.78
N THR A 64 -17.75 12.00 -23.45
CA THR A 64 -18.98 12.16 -22.65
C THR A 64 -18.75 13.20 -21.55
N LYS A 65 -19.52 14.28 -21.62
CA LYS A 65 -19.46 15.43 -20.72
C LYS A 65 -19.92 15.05 -19.32
N SER A 66 -19.00 15.02 -18.36
CA SER A 66 -19.32 15.27 -16.94
C SER A 66 -18.12 15.90 -16.24
N LYS A 67 -18.31 17.15 -15.80
CA LYS A 67 -17.34 17.92 -15.02
C LYS A 67 -17.01 17.18 -13.71
N LYS A 68 -15.75 16.76 -13.54
CA LYS A 68 -15.13 16.58 -12.23
C LYS A 68 -13.79 17.30 -12.24
N THR A 69 -13.57 18.06 -11.18
CA THR A 69 -12.53 19.07 -11.01
C THR A 69 -11.14 18.48 -11.17
N GLN A 70 -10.35 19.16 -11.98
CA GLN A 70 -8.99 18.85 -12.41
C GLN A 70 -7.99 19.17 -11.30
N ALA A 71 -7.22 18.18 -10.86
CA ALA A 71 -5.89 18.37 -10.27
C ALA A 71 -4.90 17.74 -11.26
N THR A 72 -4.23 18.60 -12.03
CA THR A 72 -3.24 18.22 -13.04
C THR A 72 -1.85 18.22 -12.41
N SER A 73 -1.33 17.02 -12.16
CA SER A 73 0.08 16.69 -12.34
C SER A 73 0.10 15.43 -13.20
N ASN A 74 0.51 15.57 -14.47
CA ASN A 74 0.70 14.44 -15.39
C ASN A 74 1.95 13.64 -14.97
N SER A 75 1.90 12.94 -13.83
CA SER A 75 2.78 11.80 -13.58
C SER A 75 2.15 10.60 -14.27
N SER A 76 2.80 10.04 -15.30
CA SER A 76 2.38 8.77 -15.86
C SER A 76 2.48 7.70 -14.77
N ILE A 77 1.33 7.14 -14.37
CA ILE A 77 1.28 6.03 -13.42
C ILE A 77 2.14 4.89 -13.98
N GLN A 78 3.09 4.44 -13.18
CA GLN A 78 3.90 3.26 -13.45
C GLN A 78 3.24 2.04 -12.82
N TYR A 79 3.53 0.86 -13.36
CA TYR A 79 3.05 -0.39 -12.80
C TYR A 79 4.22 -1.24 -12.31
N SER A 80 4.06 -1.85 -11.15
CA SER A 80 4.97 -2.83 -10.56
C SER A 80 4.17 -4.10 -10.28
N GLU A 81 4.83 -5.26 -10.31
CA GLU A 81 4.17 -6.52 -9.96
C GLU A 81 3.87 -6.63 -8.46
N ASN A 82 4.51 -5.82 -7.61
CA ASN A 82 4.42 -5.98 -6.16
C ASN A 82 4.45 -4.69 -5.33
N TRP A 83 4.83 -3.53 -5.87
CA TRP A 83 4.88 -2.25 -5.14
C TRP A 83 3.79 -1.29 -5.61
N SER A 84 3.11 -0.67 -4.66
CA SER A 84 2.24 0.48 -4.88
C SER A 84 2.62 1.62 -3.95
N GLY A 85 2.70 2.84 -4.47
CA GLY A 85 2.97 4.01 -3.66
C GLY A 85 3.72 5.11 -4.41
N ALA A 86 4.56 5.82 -3.68
CA ALA A 86 5.33 6.96 -4.19
C ALA A 86 6.83 6.71 -3.99
N ALA A 87 7.61 6.88 -5.06
CA ALA A 87 9.07 6.80 -5.00
C ALA A 87 9.72 7.99 -5.72
N ILE A 88 10.61 8.69 -5.03
CA ILE A 88 11.48 9.70 -5.66
C ILE A 88 12.70 8.96 -6.18
N THR A 89 12.89 8.93 -7.49
CA THR A 89 13.93 8.11 -8.14
C THR A 89 15.20 8.88 -8.48
N THR A 90 15.26 10.17 -8.13
CA THR A 90 16.44 11.00 -8.36
C THR A 90 16.54 12.03 -7.24
N PRO A 91 17.62 12.02 -6.44
CA PRO A 91 17.80 13.00 -5.39
C PRO A 91 18.11 14.38 -6.00
N PRO A 92 17.98 15.46 -5.21
CA PRO A 92 18.43 16.78 -5.63
C PRO A 92 19.88 16.75 -6.14
N SER A 93 20.16 17.52 -7.20
CA SER A 93 21.45 17.46 -7.90
C SER A 93 22.65 17.61 -6.95
N GLY A 94 23.56 16.63 -7.00
CA GLY A 94 24.77 16.60 -6.17
C GLY A 94 24.55 16.13 -4.72
N GLN A 95 23.38 15.59 -4.41
CA GLN A 95 23.00 15.10 -3.08
C GLN A 95 22.55 13.64 -3.14
N THR A 96 22.43 13.02 -1.98
CA THR A 96 21.87 11.68 -1.80
C THR A 96 20.85 11.71 -0.67
N PHE A 97 19.79 10.92 -0.80
CA PHE A 97 18.87 10.70 0.30
C PHE A 97 19.57 9.96 1.42
N ASN A 98 19.34 10.41 2.65
CA ASN A 98 19.89 9.79 3.85
C ASN A 98 18.87 9.68 4.99
N ALA A 99 17.63 10.15 4.80
CA ALA A 99 16.54 9.87 5.71
C ALA A 99 15.20 9.89 4.97
N VAL A 100 14.29 8.98 5.36
CA VAL A 100 12.92 8.94 4.87
C VAL A 100 12.01 8.67 6.05
N SER A 101 10.89 9.41 6.15
CA SER A 101 9.85 9.16 7.15
C SER A 101 8.47 9.31 6.57
N GLY A 102 7.50 8.61 7.14
CA GLY A 102 6.08 8.80 6.88
C GLY A 102 5.23 8.23 8.00
N THR A 103 4.03 8.78 8.12
CA THR A 103 3.02 8.34 9.10
C THR A 103 1.85 7.71 8.37
N PHE A 104 1.41 6.54 8.79
CA PHE A 104 0.21 5.88 8.27
C PHE A 104 -0.62 5.26 9.39
N ASN A 105 -1.93 5.13 9.15
CA ASN A 105 -2.81 4.37 10.04
C ASN A 105 -2.81 2.89 9.63
N VAL A 106 -2.70 2.00 10.61
CA VAL A 106 -2.72 0.54 10.38
C VAL A 106 -4.10 0.12 9.89
N PRO A 107 -4.24 -0.50 8.71
CA PRO A 107 -5.53 -0.89 8.17
C PRO A 107 -6.12 -2.09 8.93
N THR A 108 -7.41 -2.37 8.71
CA THR A 108 -8.01 -3.67 9.05
C THR A 108 -8.11 -4.49 7.77
N PRO A 109 -7.17 -5.43 7.50
CA PRO A 109 -7.19 -6.22 6.29
C PRO A 109 -8.31 -7.27 6.32
N SER A 110 -8.68 -7.74 5.14
CA SER A 110 -9.62 -8.85 4.94
C SER A 110 -9.18 -9.76 3.80
N ALA A 111 -9.71 -10.98 3.78
CA ALA A 111 -9.49 -11.89 2.67
C ALA A 111 -10.14 -11.31 1.38
N PRO A 112 -9.38 -11.13 0.29
CA PRO A 112 -9.92 -10.69 -0.99
C PRO A 112 -10.90 -11.72 -1.58
N SER A 113 -11.97 -11.23 -2.19
CA SER A 113 -12.98 -12.10 -2.82
C SER A 113 -12.44 -12.76 -4.08
N GLY A 114 -12.58 -14.08 -4.19
CA GLY A 114 -12.24 -14.82 -5.41
C GLY A 114 -10.75 -15.05 -5.65
N VAL A 115 -9.89 -14.70 -4.69
CA VAL A 115 -8.43 -14.92 -4.76
C VAL A 115 -8.06 -16.07 -3.83
N ALA A 116 -7.28 -17.04 -4.32
CA ALA A 116 -6.77 -18.13 -3.50
C ALA A 116 -5.67 -17.63 -2.57
N SER A 117 -5.66 -18.10 -1.32
CA SER A 117 -4.57 -17.80 -0.37
C SER A 117 -3.26 -18.44 -0.79
N THR A 118 -2.15 -17.80 -0.48
CA THR A 118 -0.80 -18.38 -0.57
C THR A 118 -0.31 -18.63 0.87
N TYR A 119 0.37 -19.76 1.12
CA TYR A 119 0.81 -20.14 2.48
C TYR A 119 -0.28 -20.15 3.57
N SER A 120 -1.55 -20.32 3.17
CA SER A 120 -2.74 -20.27 4.03
C SER A 120 -3.04 -18.90 4.66
N GLU A 121 -2.59 -17.84 4.01
CA GLU A 121 -2.84 -16.46 4.43
C GLU A 121 -2.96 -15.49 3.23
N TYR A 122 -3.42 -14.29 3.56
CA TYR A 122 -3.39 -13.11 2.72
C TYR A 122 -2.63 -12.02 3.46
N ALA A 123 -1.77 -11.28 2.79
CA ALA A 123 -0.95 -10.27 3.47
C ALA A 123 -0.64 -9.08 2.56
N ALA A 124 -0.21 -8.00 3.19
CA ALA A 124 0.43 -6.86 2.57
C ALA A 124 1.25 -6.14 3.64
N SER A 125 2.16 -5.28 3.21
CA SER A 125 2.97 -4.44 4.10
C SER A 125 2.81 -2.98 3.75
N ALA A 126 3.02 -2.08 4.72
CA ALA A 126 3.18 -0.65 4.49
C ALA A 126 4.49 -0.20 5.13
N TRP A 127 5.37 0.44 4.36
CA TRP A 127 6.74 0.75 4.79
C TRP A 127 7.31 2.01 4.14
N VAL A 128 8.41 2.49 4.70
CA VAL A 128 9.25 3.56 4.13
C VAL A 128 10.68 3.08 3.94
N GLY A 129 11.37 3.59 2.93
CA GLY A 129 12.69 3.10 2.58
C GLY A 129 13.58 4.09 1.83
N ILE A 130 14.86 3.73 1.76
CA ILE A 130 15.87 4.30 0.87
C ILE A 130 16.38 3.20 -0.05
N ASP A 131 16.45 3.50 -1.34
CA ASP A 131 16.90 2.64 -2.44
C ASP A 131 15.99 1.43 -2.75
N GLY A 132 16.39 0.55 -3.67
CA GLY A 132 15.64 -0.65 -4.08
C GLY A 132 14.86 -0.50 -5.38
N ASN A 133 14.60 0.74 -5.82
CA ASN A 133 13.97 1.01 -7.11
C ASN A 133 15.03 1.05 -8.23
N THR A 134 15.53 2.23 -8.60
CA THR A 134 16.56 2.34 -9.64
C THR A 134 17.94 1.91 -9.14
N TYR A 135 18.14 1.90 -7.81
CA TYR A 135 19.35 1.39 -7.15
C TYR A 135 19.08 0.07 -6.44
N SER A 136 19.42 -1.06 -7.06
CA SER A 136 19.02 -2.39 -6.59
C SER A 136 20.00 -3.08 -5.62
N THR A 137 21.10 -2.42 -5.25
CA THR A 137 22.17 -3.08 -4.46
C THR A 137 21.80 -3.27 -2.99
N ALA A 138 21.03 -2.34 -2.43
CA ALA A 138 20.60 -2.36 -1.03
C ALA A 138 19.27 -1.64 -0.88
N ILE A 139 18.57 -1.92 0.23
CA ILE A 139 17.39 -1.18 0.68
C ILE A 139 17.48 -1.06 2.19
N LEU A 140 17.40 0.14 2.74
CA LEU A 140 17.19 0.34 4.17
C LEU A 140 15.72 0.72 4.37
N GLN A 141 14.95 -0.13 5.05
CA GLN A 141 13.50 0.01 5.11
C GLN A 141 12.89 -0.49 6.42
N THR A 142 11.73 0.04 6.77
CA THR A 142 10.96 -0.36 7.96
C THR A 142 9.48 -0.10 7.78
N GLY A 143 8.65 -0.96 8.38
CA GLY A 143 7.20 -0.85 8.26
C GLY A 143 6.44 -1.87 9.08
N VAL A 144 5.19 -2.10 8.66
CA VAL A 144 4.24 -3.01 9.31
C VAL A 144 3.63 -3.93 8.27
N ASP A 145 3.65 -5.23 8.56
CA ASP A 145 2.86 -6.23 7.85
C ASP A 145 1.47 -6.33 8.47
N PHE A 146 0.46 -6.56 7.63
CA PHE A 146 -0.91 -6.85 8.04
C PHE A 146 -1.39 -8.11 7.32
N VAL A 147 -1.74 -9.12 8.11
CA VAL A 147 -1.96 -10.50 7.64
C VAL A 147 -3.34 -11.00 8.09
N VAL A 148 -4.01 -11.71 7.19
CA VAL A 148 -5.28 -12.40 7.41
C VAL A 148 -5.06 -13.89 7.15
N ASP A 149 -5.19 -14.73 8.17
CA ASP A 149 -5.14 -16.16 7.95
C ASP A 149 -6.45 -16.69 7.33
N THR A 150 -6.43 -17.95 6.86
CA THR A 150 -7.61 -18.60 6.28
C THR A 150 -8.79 -18.80 7.24
N SER A 151 -8.61 -18.61 8.56
CA SER A 151 -9.71 -18.56 9.53
C SER A 151 -10.35 -17.17 9.65
N GLY A 152 -9.74 -16.16 9.04
CA GLY A 152 -10.13 -14.75 9.12
C GLY A 152 -9.49 -14.01 10.30
N ALA A 153 -8.53 -14.61 11.01
CA ALA A 153 -7.83 -13.94 12.10
C ALA A 153 -6.80 -12.94 11.53
N VAL A 154 -6.81 -11.74 12.09
CA VAL A 154 -5.91 -10.64 11.70
C VAL A 154 -4.72 -10.57 12.65
N SER A 155 -3.52 -10.38 12.09
CA SER A 155 -2.28 -10.16 12.84
C SER A 155 -1.43 -9.06 12.19
N TYR A 156 -0.60 -8.40 12.99
CA TYR A 156 0.28 -7.32 12.58
C TYR A 156 1.70 -7.56 13.10
N ASP A 157 2.69 -7.29 12.27
CA ASP A 157 4.10 -7.44 12.63
C ASP A 157 4.87 -6.19 12.16
N ALA A 158 5.47 -5.44 13.08
CA ALA A 158 6.39 -4.35 12.73
C ALA A 158 7.80 -4.91 12.47
N TRP A 159 8.49 -4.40 11.46
CA TRP A 159 9.76 -4.95 11.01
C TRP A 159 10.73 -3.90 10.47
N TYR A 160 12.01 -4.27 10.39
CA TYR A 160 13.09 -3.52 9.77
C TYR A 160 13.93 -4.43 8.87
N GLU A 161 14.52 -3.90 7.82
CA GLU A 161 15.38 -4.66 6.90
C GLU A 161 16.50 -3.77 6.36
N TRP A 162 17.69 -4.35 6.20
CA TRP A 162 18.74 -3.83 5.32
C TRP A 162 19.00 -4.86 4.23
N TYR A 163 18.22 -4.80 3.14
CA TYR A 163 18.38 -5.70 2.00
C TYR A 163 19.81 -5.61 1.45
N PRO A 164 20.45 -6.73 1.06
CA PRO A 164 19.92 -8.07 0.86
C PRO A 164 19.91 -8.99 2.09
N ASP A 165 20.20 -8.46 3.28
CA ASP A 165 19.93 -9.21 4.50
C ASP A 165 18.42 -9.30 4.74
N TYR A 166 18.05 -10.09 5.74
CA TYR A 166 16.66 -10.35 6.06
C TYR A 166 15.96 -9.18 6.73
N ALA A 167 14.63 -9.15 6.57
CA ALA A 167 13.78 -8.42 7.50
C ALA A 167 13.84 -9.06 8.88
N TYR A 168 13.61 -8.29 9.93
CA TYR A 168 13.53 -8.74 11.32
C TYR A 168 12.42 -7.98 12.03
N ASN A 169 11.77 -8.61 13.01
CA ASN A 169 10.65 -7.98 13.71
C ASN A 169 11.12 -7.11 14.88
N PHE A 170 10.44 -6.00 15.07
CA PHE A 170 10.47 -5.27 16.33
C PHE A 170 9.60 -5.97 17.37
N ASN A 171 9.96 -5.81 18.64
CA ASN A 171 9.10 -6.19 19.76
C ASN A 171 8.27 -4.98 20.20
N ILE A 172 7.26 -4.64 19.39
CA ILE A 172 6.31 -3.54 19.61
C ILE A 172 4.90 -4.04 19.29
N THR A 173 3.90 -3.57 20.04
CA THR A 173 2.51 -3.98 19.79
C THR A 173 1.89 -3.08 18.72
N ILE A 174 1.26 -3.71 17.74
CA ILE A 174 0.55 -3.03 16.65
C ILE A 174 -0.88 -3.53 16.59
N SER A 175 -1.84 -2.61 16.50
CA SER A 175 -3.26 -2.89 16.37
C SER A 175 -3.89 -2.14 15.20
N ALA A 176 -5.03 -2.65 14.73
CA ALA A 176 -5.86 -1.96 13.74
C ALA A 176 -6.19 -0.53 14.20
N GLY A 177 -5.99 0.45 13.31
CA GLY A 177 -6.28 1.86 13.57
C GLY A 177 -5.19 2.62 14.32
N ASP A 178 -4.12 1.96 14.79
CA ASP A 178 -2.96 2.64 15.35
C ASP A 178 -2.33 3.56 14.30
N GLN A 179 -1.83 4.71 14.73
CA GLN A 179 -1.08 5.62 13.89
C GLN A 179 0.41 5.37 14.08
N ILE A 180 1.09 4.97 13.00
CA ILE A 180 2.49 4.56 13.01
C ILE A 180 3.32 5.59 12.26
N ASN A 181 4.35 6.13 12.91
CA ASN A 181 5.44 6.81 12.23
C ASN A 181 6.56 5.80 11.97
N ALA A 182 6.87 5.59 10.70
CA ALA A 182 7.99 4.79 10.26
C ALA A 182 9.10 5.72 9.75
N SER A 183 10.35 5.46 10.14
CA SER A 183 11.48 6.24 9.66
C SER A 183 12.77 5.42 9.55
N VAL A 184 13.55 5.76 8.53
CA VAL A 184 14.91 5.26 8.34
C VAL A 184 15.89 6.43 8.20
N ILE A 185 17.09 6.28 8.76
CA ILE A 185 18.17 7.25 8.67
C ILE A 185 19.47 6.53 8.35
N ALA A 186 20.05 6.81 7.18
CA ALA A 186 21.39 6.38 6.81
C ALA A 186 22.42 7.37 7.36
N THR A 187 23.31 6.87 8.23
CA THR A 187 24.43 7.65 8.80
C THR A 187 25.67 7.57 7.91
N THR A 188 25.83 6.46 7.20
CA THR A 188 26.77 6.26 6.10
C THR A 188 26.08 5.42 5.03
N SER A 189 26.75 5.13 3.91
CA SER A 189 26.20 4.19 2.92
C SER A 189 26.05 2.77 3.45
N THR A 190 26.64 2.40 4.59
CA THR A 190 26.60 1.04 5.14
C THR A 190 26.16 0.97 6.60
N THR A 191 25.74 2.09 7.19
CA THR A 191 25.23 2.14 8.57
C THR A 191 24.06 3.08 8.70
N GLY A 192 23.10 2.76 9.56
CA GLY A 192 21.90 3.55 9.72
C GLY A 192 21.02 3.08 10.88
N THR A 193 19.82 3.62 10.96
CA THR A 193 18.81 3.26 11.95
C THR A 193 17.45 3.09 11.28
N ALA A 194 16.68 2.13 11.78
CA ALA A 194 15.25 2.00 11.48
C ALA A 194 14.46 2.22 12.78
N THR A 195 13.35 2.94 12.69
CA THR A 195 12.48 3.25 13.81
C THR A 195 11.01 3.09 13.43
N ILE A 196 10.26 2.43 14.30
CA ILE A 196 8.79 2.41 14.32
C ILE A 196 8.35 3.05 15.63
N GLU A 197 7.57 4.12 15.53
CA GLU A 197 6.88 4.75 16.65
C GLU A 197 5.38 4.57 16.48
N ASN A 198 4.73 3.95 17.45
CA ASN A 198 3.28 3.88 17.53
C ASN A 198 2.78 5.12 18.27
N LEU A 199 2.35 6.13 17.52
CA LEU A 199 1.88 7.41 18.05
C LEU A 199 0.59 7.28 18.87
N THR A 200 -0.17 6.20 18.66
CA THR A 200 -1.39 5.92 19.42
C THR A 200 -1.09 5.43 20.83
N THR A 201 -0.08 4.57 20.98
CA THR A 201 0.30 3.98 22.29
C THR A 201 1.47 4.71 22.97
N GLY A 202 2.27 5.44 22.19
CA GLY A 202 3.54 6.04 22.60
C GLY A 202 4.71 5.06 22.65
N GLU A 203 4.54 3.81 22.19
CA GLU A 203 5.64 2.84 22.11
C GLU A 203 6.59 3.18 20.96
N VAL A 204 7.90 3.05 21.18
CA VAL A 204 8.94 3.29 20.18
C VAL A 204 9.89 2.11 20.14
N ALA A 205 10.17 1.61 18.95
CA ALA A 205 11.19 0.60 18.70
C ALA A 205 12.20 1.12 17.66
N THR A 206 13.49 1.11 18.02
CA THR A 206 14.59 1.57 17.17
C THR A 206 15.70 0.55 17.17
N ILE A 207 16.35 0.37 16.02
CA ILE A 207 17.53 -0.48 15.89
C ILE A 207 18.61 0.22 15.06
N SER A 208 19.87 0.08 15.47
CA SER A 208 21.03 0.45 14.66
C SER A 208 21.44 -0.72 13.77
N LEU A 209 21.65 -0.44 12.50
CA LEU A 209 21.95 -1.41 11.45
C LEU A 209 23.30 -1.12 10.82
N SER A 210 23.97 -2.19 10.39
CA SER A 210 25.17 -2.14 9.56
C SER A 210 25.09 -3.21 8.49
N SER A 211 25.56 -2.92 7.28
CA SER A 211 25.51 -3.85 6.14
C SER A 211 26.80 -3.84 5.34
N THR A 212 27.07 -4.95 4.66
CA THR A 212 28.12 -5.02 3.64
C THR A 212 27.66 -4.51 2.28
N SER A 213 26.34 -4.37 2.08
CA SER A 213 25.74 -3.82 0.85
C SER A 213 25.45 -2.33 1.06
N ALA A 214 26.13 -1.51 0.27
CA ALA A 214 26.03 -0.06 0.38
C ALA A 214 24.74 0.47 -0.25
N LEU A 215 24.11 1.44 0.40
CA LEU A 215 23.09 2.32 -0.17
C LEU A 215 23.75 3.29 -1.17
N GLY A 216 23.01 3.60 -2.24
CA GLY A 216 23.29 4.68 -3.18
C GLY A 216 22.67 6.00 -2.73
N GLY A 217 21.58 5.95 -1.96
CA GLY A 217 20.77 7.14 -1.61
C GLY A 217 20.16 7.80 -2.85
N GLU A 218 19.83 6.99 -3.85
CA GLU A 218 19.23 7.41 -5.12
C GLU A 218 17.70 7.39 -5.05
N ASN A 219 17.13 6.55 -4.18
CA ASN A 219 15.68 6.45 -4.03
C ASN A 219 15.22 6.77 -2.61
N ALA A 220 14.00 7.30 -2.51
CA ALA A 220 13.27 7.50 -1.27
C ALA A 220 11.80 7.15 -1.52
N GLU A 221 11.23 6.24 -0.73
CA GLU A 221 9.90 5.71 -1.03
C GLU A 221 9.02 5.42 0.18
N TRP A 222 7.70 5.41 -0.10
CA TRP A 222 6.61 5.03 0.78
C TRP A 222 5.71 4.06 0.02
N ILE A 223 5.65 2.82 0.48
CA ILE A 223 5.16 1.71 -0.33
C ILE A 223 4.15 0.87 0.47
N VAL A 224 3.10 0.43 -0.22
CA VAL A 224 2.32 -0.77 0.11
C VAL A 224 2.80 -1.89 -0.80
N GLU A 225 3.17 -3.04 -0.23
CA GLU A 225 3.79 -4.13 -0.99
C GLU A 225 3.07 -5.47 -0.83
N ASP A 226 2.91 -6.17 -1.96
CA ASP A 226 2.68 -7.62 -2.04
C ASP A 226 4.03 -8.34 -1.91
N PHE A 227 4.45 -8.66 -0.70
CA PHE A 227 5.83 -9.09 -0.48
C PHE A 227 6.06 -10.57 -0.83
N GLU A 228 7.33 -10.92 -1.07
CA GLU A 228 7.72 -12.31 -1.31
C GLU A 228 7.74 -13.13 -0.01
N GLU A 229 7.13 -14.32 -0.04
CA GLU A 229 7.28 -15.36 0.96
C GLU A 229 7.65 -16.68 0.26
N GLY A 230 8.67 -17.39 0.75
CA GLY A 230 9.10 -18.65 0.13
C GLY A 230 9.58 -18.49 -1.32
N THR A 231 8.75 -18.80 -2.31
CA THR A 231 9.13 -18.72 -3.74
C THR A 231 8.11 -17.94 -4.58
N SER A 232 7.19 -17.23 -3.94
CA SER A 232 6.16 -16.44 -4.63
C SER A 232 5.82 -15.19 -3.83
N LEU A 233 5.11 -14.25 -4.45
CA LEU A 233 4.39 -13.22 -3.71
C LEU A 233 3.36 -13.88 -2.78
N VAL A 234 3.02 -13.20 -1.69
CA VAL A 234 1.87 -13.57 -0.87
C VAL A 234 0.58 -13.36 -1.66
N ALA A 235 -0.55 -13.83 -1.14
CA ALA A 235 -1.83 -13.42 -1.72
C ALA A 235 -2.16 -12.03 -1.18
N LEU A 236 -2.13 -11.00 -2.04
CA LEU A 236 -2.37 -9.61 -1.61
C LEU A 236 -3.69 -9.47 -0.84
N ALA A 237 -3.61 -9.08 0.44
CA ALA A 237 -4.78 -8.86 1.27
C ALA A 237 -5.59 -7.65 0.79
N ASN A 238 -6.92 -7.70 0.95
CA ASN A 238 -7.73 -6.50 0.83
C ASN A 238 -7.52 -5.64 2.08
N PHE A 239 -6.62 -4.66 1.98
CA PHE A 239 -6.30 -3.72 3.05
C PHE A 239 -7.21 -2.48 3.08
N GLY A 240 -8.17 -2.39 2.16
CA GLY A 240 -9.03 -1.22 2.00
C GLY A 240 -8.25 0.00 1.51
N ASN A 241 -7.66 0.76 2.43
CA ASN A 241 -6.89 1.95 2.11
C ASN A 241 -5.79 2.22 3.15
N VAL A 242 -4.59 2.52 2.68
CA VAL A 242 -3.48 3.07 3.48
C VAL A 242 -3.26 4.52 3.05
N THR A 243 -3.16 5.45 4.00
CA THR A 243 -2.82 6.84 3.69
C THR A 243 -1.53 7.19 4.41
N PHE A 244 -0.52 7.54 3.61
CA PHE A 244 0.72 8.10 4.12
C PHE A 244 0.56 9.61 4.25
N THR A 245 1.03 10.12 5.36
CA THR A 245 1.04 11.53 5.75
C THR A 245 2.40 11.89 6.32
N ASP A 246 2.70 13.18 6.42
CA ASP A 246 4.00 13.67 6.88
C ASP A 246 5.18 13.02 6.14
N CYS A 247 4.99 12.74 4.85
CA CYS A 247 6.00 12.15 3.99
C CYS A 247 7.14 13.13 3.78
N ILE A 248 8.34 12.75 4.23
CA ILE A 248 9.56 13.55 4.08
C ILE A 248 10.70 12.64 3.61
N ALA A 249 11.29 12.98 2.47
CA ALA A 249 12.60 12.49 2.04
C ALA A 249 13.64 13.59 2.28
N ALA A 250 14.73 13.26 2.94
CA ALA A 250 15.77 14.23 3.31
C ALA A 250 17.14 13.79 2.82
N THR A 251 17.94 14.81 2.51
CA THR A 251 19.38 14.74 2.28
C THR A 251 20.07 15.47 3.43
N SER A 252 21.41 15.55 3.38
CA SER A 252 22.17 16.38 4.31
C SER A 252 21.94 17.90 4.14
N GLN A 253 21.29 18.36 3.07
CA GLN A 253 21.17 19.79 2.75
C GLN A 253 19.72 20.28 2.54
N SER A 254 18.79 19.38 2.22
CA SER A 254 17.41 19.73 1.90
C SER A 254 16.47 18.56 2.19
N SER A 255 15.17 18.83 2.13
CA SER A 255 14.14 17.80 2.16
C SER A 255 13.05 18.13 1.15
N GLU A 256 12.37 17.10 0.69
CA GLU A 256 11.22 17.19 -0.21
C GLU A 256 10.15 16.17 0.21
N GLY A 257 8.92 16.46 -0.21
CA GLY A 257 7.79 15.55 -0.05
C GLY A 257 7.57 14.70 -1.30
N VAL A 258 6.32 14.30 -1.55
CA VAL A 258 5.95 13.38 -2.64
C VAL A 258 5.55 14.06 -3.94
N SER A 259 5.61 15.40 -4.07
CA SER A 259 5.19 16.07 -5.32
C SER A 259 6.04 15.70 -6.54
N SER A 260 7.31 15.34 -6.33
CA SER A 260 8.26 14.91 -7.37
C SER A 260 8.25 13.39 -7.60
N ALA A 261 7.52 12.64 -6.77
CA ALA A 261 7.58 11.19 -6.76
C ALA A 261 6.94 10.59 -8.02
N THR A 262 7.55 9.51 -8.50
CA THR A 262 6.91 8.57 -9.42
C THR A 262 5.86 7.79 -8.64
N ILE A 263 4.65 7.73 -9.18
CA ILE A 263 3.54 6.99 -8.60
C ILE A 263 3.44 5.61 -9.26
N MET A 264 3.29 4.58 -8.43
CA MET A 264 3.23 3.18 -8.86
C MET A 264 1.98 2.49 -8.32
N ASP A 265 1.34 1.68 -9.15
CA ASP A 265 0.29 0.74 -8.75
C ASP A 265 0.73 -0.72 -8.95
N ILE A 266 0.21 -1.61 -8.10
CA ILE A 266 0.38 -3.05 -8.29
C ILE A 266 -0.46 -3.49 -9.48
N GLU A 267 0.17 -4.13 -10.44
CA GLU A 267 -0.46 -4.78 -11.58
C GLU A 267 -0.01 -6.23 -11.64
N ASP A 268 -0.96 -7.16 -11.60
CA ASP A 268 -0.64 -8.57 -11.71
C ASP A 268 -0.15 -8.94 -13.13
N THR A 269 0.40 -10.14 -13.25
CA THR A 269 0.89 -10.65 -14.54
C THR A 269 -0.20 -10.81 -15.62
N SER A 270 -1.48 -10.77 -15.24
CA SER A 270 -2.62 -10.79 -16.16
C SER A 270 -3.07 -9.39 -16.59
N GLY A 271 -2.44 -8.34 -16.07
CA GLY A 271 -2.75 -6.94 -16.36
C GLY A 271 -3.91 -6.38 -15.56
N ASN A 272 -4.30 -7.02 -14.46
CA ASN A 272 -5.27 -6.45 -13.52
C ASN A 272 -4.54 -5.50 -12.57
N VAL A 273 -5.00 -4.26 -12.52
CA VAL A 273 -4.52 -3.27 -11.55
C VAL A 273 -5.20 -3.55 -10.20
N LEU A 274 -4.41 -3.80 -9.17
CA LEU A 274 -4.85 -4.23 -7.84
C LEU A 274 -4.81 -3.10 -6.80
N THR A 275 -4.26 -1.94 -7.15
CA THR A 275 -4.23 -0.77 -6.29
C THR A 275 -4.54 0.50 -7.05
N ASN A 276 -4.89 1.55 -6.31
CA ASN A 276 -5.00 2.89 -6.86
C ASN A 276 -4.29 3.90 -5.95
N VAL A 277 -3.21 4.51 -6.45
CA VAL A 277 -2.54 5.61 -5.75
C VAL A 277 -3.15 6.95 -6.13
N ALA A 278 -3.47 7.75 -5.11
CA ALA A 278 -3.91 9.13 -5.28
C ALA A 278 -3.04 10.09 -4.46
N LEU A 279 -2.35 11.01 -5.14
CA LEU A 279 -1.66 12.14 -4.50
C LEU A 279 -2.69 13.09 -3.88
N ILE A 280 -2.45 13.49 -2.61
CA ILE A 280 -3.35 14.36 -1.85
C ILE A 280 -2.69 15.73 -1.65
N SER A 281 -1.42 15.75 -1.25
CA SER A 281 -0.61 16.96 -1.07
C SER A 281 0.87 16.64 -1.30
N ASP A 282 1.74 17.64 -1.14
CA ASP A 282 3.20 17.40 -1.13
C ASP A 282 3.64 16.48 0.02
N SER A 283 2.87 16.32 1.08
CA SER A 283 3.25 15.48 2.23
C SER A 283 2.32 14.29 2.45
N SER A 284 1.41 14.00 1.50
CA SER A 284 0.46 12.90 1.67
C SER A 284 -0.08 12.32 0.38
N PHE A 285 -0.35 11.03 0.42
CA PHE A 285 -1.01 10.28 -0.65
C PHE A 285 -1.72 9.06 -0.05
N SER A 286 -2.65 8.48 -0.81
CA SER A 286 -3.33 7.24 -0.42
C SER A 286 -3.09 6.13 -1.42
N VAL A 287 -3.06 4.90 -0.92
CA VAL A 287 -3.09 3.66 -1.68
C VAL A 287 -4.39 2.92 -1.33
N ALA A 288 -5.29 2.79 -2.29
CA ALA A 288 -6.51 1.98 -2.15
C ALA A 288 -6.30 0.59 -2.76
N TYR A 289 -6.88 -0.44 -2.15
CA TYR A 289 -6.99 -1.77 -2.74
C TYR A 289 -8.12 -1.76 -3.79
N GLU A 290 -7.84 -2.32 -4.96
CA GLU A 290 -8.81 -2.51 -6.04
C GLU A 290 -9.08 -4.01 -6.22
N ALA A 291 -10.35 -4.40 -6.14
CA ALA A 291 -10.72 -5.78 -6.36
C ALA A 291 -10.52 -6.14 -7.84
N SER A 292 -9.84 -7.26 -8.12
CA SER A 292 -9.72 -7.78 -9.48
C SER A 292 -11.11 -8.03 -10.07
N THR A 293 -11.53 -7.21 -11.04
CA THR A 293 -12.76 -7.44 -11.77
C THR A 293 -12.52 -8.56 -12.75
N SER A 294 -13.02 -9.77 -12.44
CA SER A 294 -13.12 -10.82 -13.45
C SER A 294 -14.08 -10.34 -14.54
N THR A 295 -13.54 -9.81 -15.63
CA THR A 295 -14.33 -9.52 -16.82
C THR A 295 -14.67 -10.86 -17.44
N SER A 296 -15.78 -11.47 -17.03
CA SER A 296 -16.35 -12.59 -17.76
C SER A 296 -16.77 -12.06 -19.13
N SER A 297 -15.92 -12.26 -20.13
CA SER A 297 -16.31 -12.11 -21.52
C SER A 297 -17.36 -13.20 -21.80
N SER A 298 -18.63 -12.85 -21.63
CA SER A 298 -19.73 -13.65 -22.14
C SER A 298 -19.64 -13.57 -23.67
N SER A 299 -18.90 -14.51 -24.26
CA SER A 299 -18.97 -14.79 -25.68
C SER A 299 -20.35 -15.39 -25.94
N SER A 300 -21.32 -14.53 -26.27
CA SER A 300 -22.57 -14.97 -26.85
C SER A 300 -22.25 -15.55 -28.23
N SER A 301 -22.06 -16.87 -28.29
CA SER A 301 -22.00 -17.61 -29.54
C SER A 301 -23.41 -17.61 -30.15
N SER A 302 -23.66 -16.68 -31.07
CA SER A 302 -24.83 -16.73 -31.94
C SER A 302 -24.66 -17.90 -32.90
N SER A 303 -25.23 -19.05 -32.58
CA SER A 303 -25.38 -20.17 -33.50
C SER A 303 -26.49 -19.84 -34.50
N SER A 304 -26.09 -19.58 -35.75
CA SER A 304 -27.00 -19.50 -36.89
C SER A 304 -27.46 -20.91 -37.28
N GLY A 305 -28.47 -21.41 -36.57
CA GLY A 305 -29.20 -22.62 -36.94
C GLY A 305 -30.21 -22.33 -38.03
N SER A 306 -29.88 -22.65 -39.28
CA SER A 306 -30.83 -22.72 -40.40
C SER A 306 -31.71 -23.96 -40.25
N SER A 307 -33.01 -23.79 -40.02
CA SER A 307 -34.00 -24.86 -40.17
C SER A 307 -35.20 -24.39 -41.00
N SER A 308 -35.49 -25.21 -42.00
CA SER A 308 -36.48 -25.05 -43.05
C SER A 308 -37.87 -25.51 -42.61
N SER A 309 -38.89 -24.74 -43.00
CA SER A 309 -40.26 -25.11 -43.41
C SER A 309 -41.08 -26.12 -42.58
N GLY A 310 -42.23 -25.65 -42.08
CA GLY A 310 -43.34 -26.52 -41.66
C GLY A 310 -44.59 -25.73 -41.27
N SER A 311 -45.66 -25.91 -42.01
CA SER A 311 -46.93 -25.15 -42.03
C SER A 311 -47.75 -25.13 -40.73
N ALA A 312 -48.55 -24.05 -40.59
CA ALA A 312 -49.71 -23.87 -39.70
C ALA A 312 -50.90 -24.81 -40.09
N PRO A 313 -52.11 -24.81 -39.44
CA PRO A 313 -52.69 -23.80 -38.53
C PRO A 313 -53.62 -24.28 -37.38
N GLY A 314 -54.06 -23.32 -36.54
CA GLY A 314 -55.43 -23.25 -36.02
C GLY A 314 -55.64 -23.17 -34.50
N GLY A 315 -56.48 -22.23 -34.05
CA GLY A 315 -57.38 -22.48 -32.90
C GLY A 315 -57.36 -21.53 -31.69
N SER A 316 -57.99 -20.36 -31.84
CA SER A 316 -58.82 -19.59 -30.90
C SER A 316 -58.84 -19.79 -29.36
N SER A 317 -58.96 -18.61 -28.71
CA SER A 317 -59.87 -18.24 -27.59
C SER A 317 -59.43 -18.43 -26.13
N GLY A 318 -59.69 -17.39 -25.31
CA GLY A 318 -59.75 -17.53 -23.85
C GLY A 318 -59.54 -16.22 -23.07
N PHE A 319 -60.63 -15.61 -22.63
CA PHE A 319 -60.74 -14.39 -21.81
C PHE A 319 -60.41 -14.59 -20.31
N GLY A 320 -60.15 -13.47 -19.59
CA GLY A 320 -60.39 -13.32 -18.14
C GLY A 320 -59.24 -12.62 -17.40
N SER A 321 -59.19 -11.31 -17.13
CA SER A 321 -59.99 -10.41 -16.25
C SER A 321 -60.02 -10.76 -14.75
N GLY A 322 -59.61 -9.81 -13.90
CA GLY A 322 -59.96 -9.72 -12.47
C GLY A 322 -58.75 -9.43 -11.56
N SER A 323 -58.45 -8.16 -11.23
CA SER A 323 -58.94 -7.38 -10.06
C SER A 323 -58.26 -7.75 -8.74
N GLY A 324 -57.38 -6.90 -8.19
CA GLY A 324 -57.71 -5.85 -7.21
C GLY A 324 -56.94 -6.15 -5.90
N SER A 325 -56.70 -5.29 -4.91
CA SER A 325 -56.88 -3.86 -4.66
C SER A 325 -56.31 -3.61 -3.24
N SER A 326 -55.79 -2.39 -2.99
CA SER A 326 -55.74 -1.63 -1.70
C SER A 326 -54.99 -2.23 -0.50
N GLY A 327 -54.32 -1.51 0.39
CA GLY A 327 -54.19 -0.08 0.76
C GLY A 327 -53.50 -0.07 2.14
N LYS A 328 -52.65 0.89 2.54
CA LYS A 328 -52.92 2.11 3.36
C LYS A 328 -51.65 2.32 4.22
N SER A 329 -50.92 3.44 4.12
CA SER A 329 -51.03 4.71 4.87
C SER A 329 -50.49 4.75 6.31
N GLY A 330 -49.56 5.69 6.58
CA GLY A 330 -49.20 6.27 7.89
C GLY A 330 -47.74 6.78 7.88
N LYS A 331 -47.40 8.06 7.65
CA LYS A 331 -47.51 9.32 8.45
C LYS A 331 -46.72 9.36 9.78
N GLY A 332 -45.80 10.33 9.86
CA GLY A 332 -45.32 11.02 11.07
C GLY A 332 -43.92 10.58 11.55
N ALA A 333 -43.00 11.43 12.02
CA ALA A 333 -43.00 12.88 12.22
C ALA A 333 -41.55 13.39 12.42
N PHE A 334 -41.41 14.69 12.20
CA PHE A 334 -40.32 15.59 12.54
C PHE A 334 -39.78 15.45 13.98
N GLY A 335 -38.46 15.61 14.14
CA GLY A 335 -37.80 15.85 15.41
C GLY A 335 -36.53 16.66 15.22
N THR A 336 -36.65 17.99 15.28
CA THR A 336 -35.55 18.96 15.34
C THR A 336 -34.99 19.03 16.75
N GLY A 337 -33.67 18.91 16.92
CA GLY A 337 -32.96 19.19 18.17
C GLY A 337 -31.69 20.00 17.92
N LYS A 338 -31.76 21.30 18.20
CA LYS A 338 -30.61 22.22 18.32
C LYS A 338 -30.12 22.24 19.77
N GLY A 339 -28.80 22.41 19.95
CA GLY A 339 -28.13 22.77 21.21
C GLY A 339 -26.67 22.27 21.16
N ALA A 340 -25.65 23.00 20.71
CA ALA A 340 -25.10 24.30 21.11
C ALA A 340 -24.19 24.25 22.37
N PHE A 341 -22.96 24.74 22.16
CA PHE A 341 -21.94 25.26 23.09
C PHE A 341 -20.96 24.30 23.78
N GLY A 342 -19.67 24.59 23.56
CA GLY A 342 -18.54 24.07 24.34
C GLY A 342 -17.17 24.32 23.73
N ALA A 343 -16.90 25.54 23.26
CA ALA A 343 -15.53 25.99 22.97
C ALA A 343 -14.82 26.26 24.30
N GLY A 344 -13.64 25.68 24.50
CA GLY A 344 -12.77 25.94 25.64
C GLY A 344 -11.32 25.69 25.26
N GLY A 345 -10.63 26.74 24.80
CA GLY A 345 -9.19 26.77 24.72
C GLY A 345 -8.58 27.31 26.02
N PHE A 346 -7.35 26.87 26.32
CA PHE A 346 -6.18 27.58 26.89
C PHE A 346 -5.21 26.50 27.43
N ARG A 347 -4.05 26.29 26.81
CA ARG A 347 -2.74 26.91 27.13
C ARG A 347 -2.31 26.73 28.59
N LEU A 348 -1.38 25.80 28.82
CA LEU A 348 0.05 26.06 29.03
C LEU A 348 0.87 24.93 28.43
#